data_AF-A0A919T5Q6-F1
#
_entry.id   AF-A0A919T5Q6-F1
#
_cell.length_a   1.000
_cell.length_b   1.000
_cell.length_c   1.000
_cell.angle_alpha   90.00
_cell.angle_beta   90.00
_cell.angle_gamma   90.00
#
_symmetry.space_group_name_H-M   'P 1'
#
loop_
_entity.id
_entity.type
_entity.pdbx_description
1 polymer ?
#
loop_
_entity_poly.entity_id
_entity_poly.type
_entity_poly.pdbx_seq_one_letter_code
_entity_poly.pdbx_strand_id
1 'polypeptide(L)'
;MTNLAPYPTSADDVTADKLARHLAVATQHLHIKTIDAPDVSRDAMGRFVHQWGVLFLLREIQERAGVHQADALARALWESWQDGSHLGEMLWEWLTEYGIDPEAIR
;
A
#
# COMPACT_ATOMS: atom_id res chain seq x y z
N MET A 1 18.37 -16.72 2.50
CA MET A 1 17.37 -16.23 3.48
C MET A 1 16.01 -16.71 3.03
N THR A 2 15.25 -17.35 3.91
CA THR A 2 13.88 -17.80 3.61
C THR A 2 13.00 -16.58 3.36
N ASN A 3 12.37 -16.49 2.18
CA ASN A 3 11.41 -15.41 1.90
C ASN A 3 10.09 -15.74 2.61
N LEU A 4 9.92 -15.24 3.84
CA LEU A 4 8.80 -15.59 4.72
C LEU A 4 7.43 -15.21 4.13
N ALA A 5 7.39 -14.18 3.28
CA ALA A 5 6.22 -13.79 2.50
C ALA A 5 6.68 -13.04 1.23
N PRO A 6 6.83 -13.74 0.08
CA PRO A 6 7.32 -13.13 -1.14
C PRO A 6 6.37 -12.06 -1.68
N TYR A 7 6.95 -11.00 -2.22
CA TYR A 7 6.19 -10.00 -2.99
C TYR A 7 5.73 -10.63 -4.31
N PRO A 8 4.48 -10.41 -4.77
CA PRO A 8 4.00 -10.92 -6.05
C PRO A 8 4.83 -10.36 -7.21
N THR A 9 5.26 -11.21 -8.14
CA THR A 9 6.15 -10.80 -9.25
C THR A 9 5.44 -10.64 -10.59
N SER A 10 4.13 -10.92 -10.65
CA SER A 10 3.32 -10.75 -11.86
C SER A 10 1.88 -10.46 -11.48
N ALA A 11 1.12 -9.78 -12.35
CA ALA A 11 -0.27 -9.42 -12.09
C ALA A 11 -1.14 -10.66 -11.76
N ASP A 12 -0.91 -11.78 -12.45
CA ASP A 12 -1.66 -13.04 -12.24
C ASP A 12 -1.37 -13.72 -10.90
N ASP A 13 -0.26 -13.35 -10.26
CA ASP A 13 0.13 -13.86 -8.96
C ASP A 13 -0.44 -13.02 -7.80
N VAL A 14 -0.94 -11.81 -8.08
CA VAL A 14 -1.41 -10.87 -7.05
C VAL A 14 -2.75 -11.32 -6.46
N THR A 15 -2.75 -11.52 -5.14
CA THR A 15 -3.95 -11.65 -4.32
C THR A 15 -3.83 -10.75 -3.09
N ALA A 16 -4.96 -10.39 -2.48
CA ALA A 16 -4.99 -9.64 -1.23
C ALA A 16 -4.24 -10.37 -0.13
N ASP A 17 -4.41 -11.69 0.00
CA ASP A 17 -3.71 -12.50 1.01
C ASP A 17 -2.19 -12.48 0.82
N LYS A 18 -1.68 -12.69 -0.41
CA LYS A 18 -0.24 -12.67 -0.67
C LYS A 18 0.36 -11.29 -0.40
N LEU A 19 -0.30 -10.23 -0.89
CA LEU A 19 0.18 -8.87 -0.70
C LEU A 19 0.11 -8.45 0.78
N ALA A 20 -0.96 -8.81 1.49
CA ALA A 20 -1.10 -8.57 2.93
C ALA A 20 -0.04 -9.31 3.75
N ARG A 21 0.25 -10.59 3.45
CA ARG A 21 1.33 -11.34 4.11
C ARG A 21 2.68 -10.68 3.91
N HIS A 22 2.97 -10.24 2.68
CA HIS A 22 4.20 -9.52 2.38
C HIS A 22 4.30 -8.22 3.18
N LEU A 23 3.25 -7.39 3.12
CA LEU A 23 3.18 -6.12 3.84
C LEU A 23 3.26 -6.32 5.36
N ALA A 24 2.68 -7.37 5.92
CA ALA A 24 2.79 -7.68 7.35
C ALA A 24 4.25 -7.94 7.77
N VAL A 25 4.99 -8.74 7.00
CA VAL A 25 6.41 -8.99 7.26
C VAL A 25 7.23 -7.71 7.09
N ALA A 26 7.00 -6.96 6.01
CA ALA A 26 7.70 -5.71 5.75
C ALA A 26 7.44 -4.65 6.85
N THR A 27 6.19 -4.48 7.24
CA THR A 27 5.75 -3.55 8.28
C THR A 27 6.33 -3.92 9.64
N GLN A 28 6.36 -5.22 9.98
CA GLN A 28 6.98 -5.69 11.22
C GLN A 28 8.50 -5.42 11.23
N HIS A 29 9.18 -5.64 10.10
CA HIS A 29 10.59 -5.29 9.98
C HIS A 29 10.84 -3.78 10.11
N LEU A 30 9.96 -2.95 9.56
CA LEU A 30 10.03 -1.50 9.77
C LEU A 30 9.84 -1.18 11.25
N HIS A 31 8.80 -1.72 11.90
CA HIS A 31 8.54 -1.49 13.32
C HIS A 31 9.77 -1.72 14.20
N ILE A 32 10.38 -2.90 14.08
CA ILE A 32 11.59 -3.28 14.85
C ILE A 32 12.77 -2.34 14.56
N LYS A 33 12.93 -1.90 13.31
CA LYS A 33 14.07 -1.08 12.89
C LYS A 33 13.87 0.41 13.13
N THR A 34 12.63 0.87 13.24
CA THR A 34 12.28 2.29 13.27
C THR A 34 11.58 2.64 14.57
N ILE A 35 10.42 2.08 14.85
CA ILE A 35 9.57 2.46 16.00
C ILE A 35 10.24 2.17 17.34
N ASP A 36 10.96 1.06 17.44
CA ASP A 36 11.67 0.68 18.66
C ASP A 36 13.01 1.43 18.85
N ALA A 37 13.38 2.33 17.92
CA ALA A 37 14.61 3.11 18.00
C ALA A 37 14.39 4.46 18.72
N PRO A 38 15.38 4.97 19.47
CA PRO A 38 15.23 6.18 20.29
C PRO A 38 14.98 7.48 19.48
N ASP A 39 15.30 7.52 18.18
CA ASP A 39 15.19 8.72 17.33
C ASP A 39 14.53 8.42 15.98
N VAL A 40 13.24 8.08 15.99
CA VAL A 40 12.50 7.75 14.76
C VAL A 40 12.32 8.98 13.87
N SER A 41 12.81 8.91 12.63
CA SER A 41 12.56 9.98 11.67
C SER A 41 11.08 10.02 11.25
N ARG A 42 10.56 11.21 10.96
CA ARG A 42 9.19 11.36 10.43
C ARG A 42 8.98 10.56 9.14
N ASP A 43 10.00 10.45 8.29
CA ASP A 43 9.96 9.64 7.07
C ASP A 43 9.79 8.14 7.40
N ALA A 44 10.57 7.63 8.37
CA ALA A 44 10.48 6.24 8.80
C ALA A 44 9.11 5.91 9.40
N MET A 45 8.56 6.81 10.22
CA MET A 45 7.19 6.69 10.72
C MET A 45 6.16 6.74 9.59
N GLY A 46 6.32 7.67 8.63
CA GLY A 46 5.43 7.80 7.47
C GLY A 46 5.37 6.52 6.63
N ARG A 47 6.52 5.89 6.36
CA ARG A 47 6.58 4.60 5.65
C ARG A 47 5.88 3.47 6.43
N PHE A 48 6.10 3.41 7.74
CA PHE A 48 5.43 2.43 8.60
C PHE A 48 3.90 2.59 8.55
N VAL A 49 3.40 3.81 8.76
CA VAL A 49 1.96 4.11 8.74
C VAL A 49 1.35 3.85 7.36
N HIS A 50 2.05 4.18 6.27
CA HIS A 50 1.60 3.87 4.91
C HIS A 50 1.43 2.35 4.73
N GLN A 51 2.47 1.56 5.00
CA GLN A 51 2.41 0.11 4.79
C GLN A 51 1.35 -0.54 5.69
N TRP A 52 1.25 -0.10 6.94
CA TRP A 52 0.22 -0.55 7.86
C TRP A 52 -1.18 -0.22 7.37
N GLY A 53 -1.40 0.99 6.86
CA GLY A 53 -2.69 1.44 6.35
C GLY A 53 -3.17 0.60 5.16
N VAL A 54 -2.28 0.31 4.21
CA VAL A 54 -2.63 -0.55 3.05
C VAL A 54 -2.92 -1.99 3.51
N LEU A 55 -2.09 -2.55 4.39
CA LEU A 55 -2.32 -3.86 4.98
C LEU A 55 -3.69 -3.93 5.68
N PHE A 56 -4.01 -2.93 6.50
CA PHE A 56 -5.27 -2.84 7.22
C PHE A 56 -6.46 -2.82 6.25
N LEU A 57 -6.41 -1.98 5.21
CA LEU A 57 -7.49 -1.88 4.22
C LEU A 57 -7.72 -3.19 3.47
N LEU A 58 -6.66 -3.87 3.00
CA LEU A 58 -6.79 -5.16 2.33
C LEU A 58 -7.47 -6.19 3.23
N ARG A 59 -7.10 -6.23 4.52
CA ARG A 59 -7.72 -7.13 5.50
C ARG A 59 -9.19 -6.80 5.77
N GLU A 60 -9.52 -5.53 5.97
CA GLU A 60 -10.89 -5.12 6.24
C GLU A 60 -11.81 -5.33 5.04
N ILE A 61 -11.32 -5.09 3.82
CA ILE A 61 -12.09 -5.33 2.59
C ILE A 61 -12.31 -6.82 2.39
N GLN A 62 -11.28 -7.65 2.61
CA GLN A 62 -11.42 -9.09 2.50
C GLN A 62 -12.46 -9.64 3.48
N GLU A 63 -12.47 -9.14 4.72
CA GLU A 63 -13.42 -9.55 5.75
C GLU A 63 -14.85 -9.06 5.47
N ARG A 64 -15.02 -7.82 5.02
CA ARG A 64 -16.33 -7.15 4.96
C ARG A 64 -16.99 -7.21 3.58
N ALA A 65 -16.20 -7.12 2.51
CA ALA A 65 -16.68 -7.07 1.14
C ALA A 65 -16.43 -8.38 0.38
N GLY A 66 -15.49 -9.21 0.84
CA GLY A 66 -15.18 -10.52 0.29
C GLY A 66 -13.85 -10.58 -0.45
N VAL A 67 -13.39 -11.81 -0.70
CA VAL A 67 -12.07 -12.09 -1.28
C VAL A 67 -11.90 -11.49 -2.69
N HIS A 68 -12.95 -11.52 -3.52
CA HIS A 68 -12.87 -11.03 -4.88
C HIS A 68 -12.64 -9.51 -4.94
N GLN A 69 -13.32 -8.75 -4.07
CA GLN A 69 -13.18 -7.31 -3.97
C GLN A 69 -11.80 -6.93 -3.43
N ALA A 70 -11.30 -7.69 -2.45
CA ALA A 70 -9.96 -7.47 -1.91
C ALA A 70 -8.88 -7.77 -2.96
N ASP A 71 -9.01 -8.87 -3.71
CA ASP A 71 -8.07 -9.24 -4.77
C ASP A 71 -8.06 -8.21 -5.90
N ALA A 72 -9.22 -7.68 -6.28
CA ALA A 72 -9.32 -6.62 -7.27
C ALA A 72 -8.58 -5.34 -6.82
N LEU A 73 -8.77 -4.92 -5.56
CA LEU A 73 -8.02 -3.78 -5.02
C LEU A 73 -6.52 -4.07 -4.94
N ALA A 74 -6.12 -5.26 -4.48
CA ALA A 74 -4.71 -5.64 -4.38
C ALA A 74 -4.02 -5.59 -5.74
N ARG A 75 -4.69 -6.06 -6.81
CA ARG A 75 -4.17 -5.97 -8.17
C ARG A 75 -4.04 -4.53 -8.65
N ALA A 76 -5.07 -3.70 -8.47
CA ALA A 76 -5.03 -2.29 -8.85
C ALA A 76 -3.90 -1.53 -8.13
N LEU A 77 -3.71 -1.77 -6.83
CA LEU A 77 -2.60 -1.20 -6.06
C LEU A 77 -1.25 -1.66 -6.60
N TRP A 78 -1.07 -2.97 -6.79
CA TRP A 78 0.19 -3.53 -7.28
C TRP A 78 0.56 -2.97 -8.65
N GLU A 79 -0.40 -2.90 -9.58
CA GLU A 79 -0.23 -2.32 -10.93
C GLU A 79 0.15 -0.84 -10.83
N SER A 80 -0.54 -0.07 -9.97
CA SER A 80 -0.22 1.35 -9.76
C SER A 80 1.21 1.57 -9.28
N TRP A 81 1.73 0.67 -8.44
CA TRP A 81 3.09 0.74 -7.92
C TRP A 81 4.16 0.28 -8.92
N GLN A 82 3.82 -0.61 -9.87
CA GLN A 82 4.78 -1.06 -10.89
C GLN A 82 5.02 0.00 -11.95
N ASP A 83 3.96 0.66 -12.40
CA ASP A 83 4.05 1.68 -13.45
C ASP A 83 4.42 3.04 -12.85
N GLY A 84 3.73 3.49 -11.80
CA GLY A 84 4.01 4.73 -11.06
C GLY A 84 3.85 6.04 -11.85
N SER A 85 3.83 5.98 -13.18
CA SER A 85 3.80 7.13 -14.09
C SER A 85 2.46 7.89 -14.05
N HIS A 86 1.37 7.18 -13.79
CA HIS A 86 0.01 7.71 -13.78
C HIS A 86 -0.47 8.22 -12.40
N LEU A 87 0.31 8.05 -11.33
CA LEU A 87 -0.11 8.44 -9.98
C LEU A 87 -0.36 9.95 -9.84
N GLY A 88 0.45 10.77 -10.52
CA GLY A 88 0.27 12.23 -10.53
C GLY A 88 -1.00 12.66 -11.27
N GLU A 89 -1.29 12.01 -12.40
CA GLU A 89 -2.51 12.25 -13.20
C GLU A 89 -3.76 11.82 -12.42
N MET A 90 -3.74 10.64 -11.80
CA MET A 90 -4.84 10.18 -10.95
C MET A 90 -5.11 11.14 -9.78
N LEU A 91 -4.05 11.63 -9.13
CA LEU A 91 -4.22 12.58 -8.02
C LEU A 91 -4.83 13.89 -8.53
N TRP A 92 -4.41 14.37 -9.69
CA TRP A 92 -4.97 15.56 -10.33
C TRP A 92 -6.46 15.40 -10.63
N GLU A 93 -6.85 14.27 -11.21
CA GLU A 93 -8.25 13.93 -11.50
C GLU A 93 -9.07 13.91 -10.23
N TRP A 94 -8.62 13.21 -9.18
CA TRP A 94 -9.34 13.12 -7.91
C TRP A 94 -9.48 14.47 -7.21
N LEU A 95 -8.43 15.31 -7.22
CA LEU A 95 -8.54 16.67 -6.68
C LEU A 95 -9.63 17.47 -7.41
N THR A 96 -9.65 17.38 -8.74
CA THR A 96 -10.66 18.03 -9.57
C THR A 96 -12.07 17.51 -9.27
N GLU A 97 -12.23 16.19 -9.14
CA GLU A 97 -13.51 15.54 -8.76
C GLU A 97 -14.00 15.99 -7.38
N TYR A 98 -13.08 16.21 -6.43
CA TYR A 98 -13.40 16.75 -5.11
C TYR A 98 -13.67 18.27 -5.11
N GLY A 99 -13.58 18.93 -6.27
CA GLY A 99 -13.76 20.38 -6.39
C GLY A 99 -12.59 21.20 -5.85
N ILE A 100 -11.41 20.58 -5.72
CA ILE A 100 -10.17 21.22 -5.32
C ILE A 100 -9.38 21.55 -6.58
N ASP A 101 -9.03 22.82 -6.79
CA ASP A 101 -8.20 23.24 -7.92
C ASP A 101 -6.74 22.75 -7.72
N PRO A 102 -6.26 21.78 -8.52
CA PRO A 102 -4.91 21.27 -8.38
C PRO A 102 -3.82 22.30 -8.74
N GLU A 103 -4.11 23.31 -9.57
CA GLU A 103 -3.14 24.38 -9.89
C GLU A 103 -2.85 25.27 -8.68
N ALA A 104 -3.77 25.34 -7.70
CA ALA A 104 -3.58 26.15 -6.49
C ALA A 104 -2.58 25.55 -5.48
N ILE A 105 -2.13 24.30 -5.68
CA ILE A 105 -1.23 23.55 -4.78
C ILE A 105 0.19 23.45 -5.36
N ARG A 106 0.37 23.86 -6.61
CA ARG A 106 1.66 23.81 -7.32
C ARG A 106 2.61 24.93 -6.90
#